data_AF-A0A258FDL6-F1
#
_entry.id   AF-A0A258FDL6-F1
#
_cell.length_a   1.000
_cell.length_b   1.000
_cell.length_c   1.000
_cell.angle_alpha   90.00
_cell.angle_beta   90.00
_cell.angle_gamma   90.00
#
_symmetry.space_group_name_H-M   'P 1'
#
loop_
_entity.id
_entity.type
_entity.pdbx_description
1 polymer ?
#
loop_
_entity_poly.entity_id
_entity_poly.type
_entity_poly.pdbx_seq_one_letter_code
_entity_poly.pdbx_strand_id
1 'polypeptide(L)'
;MRQDFASDNTAAVAPEAMAALVRANAGAAPAYGEDPLTREAADMVRAMLDAEAEVRFLASGTAANALALSMLARPFEAVMAHEAAHVTISEAGAPSFMGGGLAVLGLPGASGRIDPAALSAAVAQGDDAHHQSPAALSLTDATEYGTVYPPEALERLIRTAKGAGLGVHIDGARLANAVAAGLDLKSLGRVGFKTLLFTVLVSAIA
;
A
#
# COMPACT_ATOMS: atom_id res chain seq x y z
N MET A 1 26.09 18.44 9.80
CA MET A 1 25.13 17.97 8.78
C MET A 1 23.78 18.61 9.09
N ARG A 2 23.14 19.33 8.16
CA ARG A 2 21.79 19.85 8.40
C ARG A 2 20.83 18.66 8.34
N GLN A 3 20.13 18.39 9.42
CA GLN A 3 19.05 17.40 9.40
C GLN A 3 17.81 18.08 8.83
N ASP A 4 17.24 17.48 7.79
CA ASP A 4 15.97 17.92 7.19
C ASP A 4 14.84 17.09 7.80
N PHE A 5 13.80 17.77 8.28
CA PHE A 5 12.65 17.17 8.95
C PHE A 5 11.35 17.38 8.14
N ALA A 6 11.45 17.87 6.90
CA ALA A 6 10.27 18.07 6.06
C ALA A 6 9.65 16.73 5.63
N SER A 7 10.47 15.77 5.23
CA SER A 7 10.01 14.44 4.78
C SER A 7 11.17 13.44 4.69
N ASP A 8 10.87 12.17 4.90
CA ASP A 8 11.76 11.04 4.67
C ASP A 8 12.17 10.87 3.19
N ASN A 9 11.38 11.40 2.25
CA ASN A 9 11.73 11.40 0.83
C ASN A 9 12.91 12.33 0.46
N THR A 10 13.39 13.14 1.41
CA THR A 10 14.58 14.00 1.26
C THR A 10 15.86 13.28 1.65
N ALA A 11 15.75 12.10 2.26
CA ALA A 11 16.90 11.33 2.71
C ALA A 11 17.73 10.83 1.52
N ALA A 12 19.04 10.72 1.76
CA ALA A 12 19.93 10.07 0.82
C ALA A 12 19.70 8.54 0.82
N VAL A 13 20.05 7.91 -0.29
CA VAL A 13 20.05 6.45 -0.43
C VAL A 13 20.98 5.80 0.60
N ALA A 14 20.54 4.67 1.17
CA ALA A 14 21.35 3.89 2.11
C ALA A 14 22.65 3.39 1.43
N PRO A 15 23.80 3.38 2.12
CA PRO A 15 25.07 2.92 1.56
C PRO A 15 25.00 1.50 0.98
N GLU A 16 24.28 0.60 1.62
CA GLU A 16 24.08 -0.80 1.21
C GLU A 16 23.34 -0.89 -0.13
N ALA A 17 22.33 -0.02 -0.32
CA ALA A 17 21.56 0.05 -1.55
C ALA A 17 22.37 0.66 -2.69
N MET A 18 23.15 1.71 -2.43
CA MET A 18 24.08 2.25 -3.41
C MET A 18 25.14 1.21 -3.81
N ALA A 19 25.69 0.47 -2.85
CA ALA A 19 26.63 -0.61 -3.12
C ALA A 19 25.99 -1.73 -3.95
N ALA A 20 24.72 -2.07 -3.72
CA ALA A 20 23.98 -3.04 -4.52
C ALA A 20 23.79 -2.56 -5.97
N LEU A 21 23.45 -1.29 -6.18
CA LEU A 21 23.34 -0.70 -7.52
C LEU A 21 24.68 -0.73 -8.27
N VAL A 22 25.79 -0.38 -7.60
CA VAL A 22 27.13 -0.46 -8.19
C VAL A 22 27.48 -1.88 -8.60
N ARG A 23 27.15 -2.89 -7.78
CA ARG A 23 27.34 -4.31 -8.15
C ARG A 23 26.46 -4.74 -9.31
N ALA A 24 25.20 -4.28 -9.36
CA ALA A 24 24.27 -4.61 -10.43
C ALA A 24 24.68 -3.99 -11.79
N ASN A 25 25.45 -2.90 -11.77
CA ASN A 25 25.96 -2.23 -12.98
C ASN A 25 27.17 -2.93 -13.63
N ALA A 26 27.28 -4.25 -13.48
CA ALA A 26 28.36 -5.05 -14.04
C ALA A 26 27.81 -6.08 -15.04
N GLY A 27 28.21 -5.98 -16.30
CA GLY A 27 27.78 -6.90 -17.36
C GLY A 27 26.43 -6.54 -17.97
N ALA A 28 25.85 -7.50 -18.71
CA ALA A 28 24.54 -7.36 -19.34
C ALA A 28 23.51 -8.25 -18.63
N ALA A 29 22.27 -7.77 -18.56
CA ALA A 29 21.15 -8.50 -17.98
C ALA A 29 19.93 -8.45 -18.93
N PRO A 30 19.07 -9.49 -18.94
CA PRO A 30 17.78 -9.44 -19.60
C PRO A 30 16.91 -8.29 -19.08
N ALA A 31 16.11 -7.70 -19.95
CA ALA A 31 15.22 -6.60 -19.60
C ALA A 31 13.88 -7.10 -18.99
N TYR A 32 13.04 -6.16 -18.56
CA TYR A 32 11.65 -6.40 -18.14
C TYR A 32 11.46 -7.39 -16.98
N GLY A 33 12.44 -7.44 -16.05
CA GLY A 33 12.36 -8.25 -14.84
C GLY A 33 12.73 -9.73 -15.02
N GLU A 34 13.23 -10.10 -16.20
CA GLU A 34 13.71 -11.46 -16.49
C GLU A 34 15.14 -11.71 -15.98
N ASP A 35 15.78 -10.73 -15.35
CA ASP A 35 17.09 -10.85 -14.77
C ASP A 35 17.10 -11.57 -13.40
N PRO A 36 18.22 -12.19 -13.02
CA PRO A 36 18.33 -12.89 -11.74
C PRO A 36 18.13 -12.01 -10.50
N LEU A 37 18.52 -10.72 -10.55
CA LEU A 37 18.42 -9.83 -9.39
C LEU A 37 16.97 -9.49 -9.07
N THR A 38 16.15 -9.26 -10.10
CA THR A 38 14.71 -9.06 -9.94
C THR A 38 14.05 -10.28 -9.29
N ARG A 39 14.44 -11.49 -9.70
CA ARG A 39 13.91 -12.74 -9.13
C ARG A 39 14.32 -12.91 -7.66
N GLU A 40 15.60 -12.70 -7.36
CA GLU A 40 16.13 -12.76 -5.99
C GLU A 40 15.43 -11.75 -5.07
N ALA A 41 15.30 -10.49 -5.50
CA ALA A 41 14.61 -9.46 -4.73
C ALA A 41 13.13 -9.81 -4.49
N ALA A 42 12.44 -10.38 -5.50
CA ALA A 42 11.08 -10.86 -5.35
C ALA A 42 10.97 -12.01 -4.34
N ASP A 43 11.91 -12.96 -4.36
CA ASP A 43 11.94 -14.07 -3.40
C ASP A 43 12.19 -13.60 -1.97
N MET A 44 13.02 -12.58 -1.77
CA MET A 44 13.20 -11.94 -0.47
C MET A 44 11.90 -11.34 0.06
N VAL A 45 11.13 -10.64 -0.78
CA VAL A 45 9.82 -10.08 -0.40
C VAL A 45 8.84 -11.20 -0.02
N ARG A 46 8.76 -12.27 -0.81
CA ARG A 46 7.92 -13.45 -0.50
C ARG A 46 8.30 -14.08 0.83
N ALA A 47 9.60 -14.22 1.11
CA ALA A 47 10.09 -14.77 2.37
C ALA A 47 9.76 -13.88 3.58
N MET A 48 9.82 -12.55 3.42
CA MET A 48 9.42 -11.60 4.47
C MET A 48 7.93 -11.70 4.79
N LEU A 49 7.09 -11.85 3.76
CA LEU A 49 5.64 -11.96 3.91
C LEU A 49 5.16 -13.37 4.29
N ASP A 50 6.00 -14.38 4.12
CA ASP A 50 5.63 -15.80 4.24
C ASP A 50 4.41 -16.15 3.36
N ALA A 51 4.45 -15.67 2.11
CA ALA A 51 3.33 -15.73 1.18
C ALA A 51 3.77 -16.03 -0.26
N GLU A 52 2.96 -16.83 -0.97
CA GLU A 52 3.07 -16.99 -2.42
C GLU A 52 2.49 -15.75 -3.10
N ALA A 53 3.34 -14.74 -3.32
CA ALA A 53 2.95 -13.45 -3.90
C ALA A 53 3.55 -13.23 -5.30
N GLU A 54 2.76 -12.61 -6.18
CA GLU A 54 3.30 -11.96 -7.37
C GLU A 54 3.96 -10.64 -6.96
N VAL A 55 5.26 -10.51 -7.21
CA VAL A 55 6.03 -9.29 -6.89
C VAL A 55 6.32 -8.55 -8.19
N ARG A 56 6.00 -7.26 -8.19
CA ARG A 56 6.25 -6.33 -9.30
C ARG A 56 6.92 -5.07 -8.75
N PHE A 57 7.94 -4.62 -9.46
CA PHE A 57 8.68 -3.41 -9.11
C PHE A 57 8.20 -2.26 -9.99
N LEU A 58 7.87 -1.13 -9.35
CA LEU A 58 7.33 0.06 -10.00
C LEU A 58 8.17 1.27 -9.61
N ALA A 59 8.14 2.30 -10.45
CA ALA A 59 9.02 3.46 -10.30
C ALA A 59 8.65 4.37 -9.12
N SER A 60 7.41 4.33 -8.63
CA SER A 60 6.94 5.17 -7.53
C SER A 60 5.79 4.55 -6.76
N GLY A 61 5.60 5.01 -5.51
CA GLY A 61 4.44 4.64 -4.68
C GLY A 61 3.11 5.02 -5.33
N THR A 62 3.01 6.21 -5.92
CA THR A 62 1.80 6.64 -6.65
C THR A 62 1.45 5.71 -7.82
N ALA A 63 2.43 5.29 -8.62
CA ALA A 63 2.17 4.35 -9.71
C ALA A 63 1.74 2.98 -9.19
N ALA A 64 2.34 2.55 -8.08
CA ALA A 64 1.99 1.30 -7.42
C ALA A 64 0.57 1.32 -6.85
N ASN A 65 0.20 2.37 -6.11
CA ASN A 65 -1.13 2.54 -5.53
C ASN A 65 -2.18 2.59 -6.63
N ALA A 66 -2.00 3.47 -7.63
CA ALA A 66 -2.95 3.60 -8.73
C ALA A 66 -3.15 2.27 -9.48
N LEU A 67 -2.08 1.51 -9.72
CA LEU A 67 -2.18 0.21 -10.41
C LEU A 67 -2.91 -0.82 -9.55
N ALA A 68 -2.54 -0.94 -8.27
CA ALA A 68 -3.17 -1.86 -7.34
C ALA A 68 -4.68 -1.57 -7.20
N LEU A 69 -5.06 -0.29 -7.08
CA LEU A 69 -6.47 0.11 -6.95
C LEU A 69 -7.25 -0.13 -8.25
N SER A 70 -6.64 0.09 -9.42
CA SER A 70 -7.29 -0.19 -10.72
C SER A 70 -7.64 -1.68 -10.93
N MET A 71 -6.92 -2.58 -10.25
CA MET A 71 -7.22 -4.02 -10.25
C MET A 71 -8.32 -4.43 -9.26
N LEU A 72 -8.63 -3.57 -8.28
CA LEU A 72 -9.57 -3.88 -7.20
C LEU A 72 -10.93 -3.21 -7.38
N ALA A 73 -11.03 -2.20 -8.24
CA ALA A 73 -12.28 -1.48 -8.52
C ALA A 73 -12.42 -1.17 -10.02
N ARG A 74 -13.64 -1.35 -10.52
CA ARG A 74 -14.06 -0.95 -11.87
C ARG A 74 -14.22 0.58 -11.97
N PRO A 75 -14.27 1.15 -13.19
CA PRO A 75 -14.47 2.59 -13.40
C PRO A 75 -15.66 3.21 -12.67
N PHE A 76 -16.73 2.45 -12.42
CA PHE A 76 -17.95 2.91 -11.76
C PHE A 76 -18.05 2.45 -10.29
N GLU A 77 -16.96 1.94 -9.73
CA GLU A 77 -16.85 1.54 -8.33
C GLU A 77 -15.94 2.49 -7.55
N ALA A 78 -15.99 2.36 -6.22
CA ALA A 78 -15.21 3.17 -5.31
C ALA A 78 -14.26 2.31 -4.46
N VAL A 79 -13.05 2.84 -4.23
CA VAL A 79 -12.13 2.38 -3.20
C VAL A 79 -12.34 3.24 -1.97
N MET A 80 -12.69 2.63 -0.84
CA MET A 80 -12.74 3.32 0.44
C MET A 80 -11.33 3.48 1.00
N ALA A 81 -10.97 4.67 1.45
CA ALA A 81 -9.68 4.96 2.09
C ALA A 81 -9.89 5.98 3.22
N HIS A 82 -8.89 6.20 4.07
CA HIS A 82 -8.97 7.31 5.01
C HIS A 82 -9.04 8.65 4.25
N GLU A 83 -9.77 9.65 4.77
CA GLU A 83 -9.92 10.97 4.12
C GLU A 83 -8.57 11.71 3.93
N ALA A 84 -7.61 11.46 4.82
CA ALA A 84 -6.25 11.97 4.72
C ALA A 84 -5.27 11.02 4.01
N ALA A 85 -5.75 9.89 3.46
CA ALA A 85 -4.88 8.90 2.85
C ALA A 85 -4.14 9.46 1.63
N HIS A 86 -2.91 8.98 1.37
CA HIS A 86 -2.12 9.45 0.22
C HIS A 86 -2.89 9.32 -1.10
N VAL A 87 -3.54 8.17 -1.31
CA VAL A 87 -4.42 7.87 -2.47
C VAL A 87 -5.63 8.80 -2.58
N THR A 88 -6.05 9.44 -1.48
CA THR A 88 -7.16 10.39 -1.43
C THR A 88 -6.70 11.81 -1.78
N ILE A 89 -5.54 12.26 -1.27
CA ILE A 89 -5.17 13.70 -1.30
C ILE A 89 -3.85 14.05 -1.98
N SER A 90 -2.94 13.10 -2.19
CA SER A 90 -1.54 13.40 -2.57
C SER A 90 -1.06 12.71 -3.84
N GLU A 91 -1.98 12.14 -4.62
CA GLU A 91 -1.68 11.46 -5.88
C GLU A 91 -2.25 12.15 -7.12
N ALA A 92 -2.76 13.37 -6.98
CA ALA A 92 -3.31 14.16 -8.08
C ALA A 92 -4.34 13.39 -8.95
N GLY A 93 -5.13 12.51 -8.31
CA GLY A 93 -6.13 11.70 -8.99
C GLY A 93 -5.58 10.48 -9.76
N ALA A 94 -4.33 10.08 -9.53
CA ALA A 94 -3.74 8.93 -10.21
C ALA A 94 -4.57 7.63 -10.09
N PRO A 95 -5.17 7.28 -8.92
CA PRO A 95 -6.07 6.12 -8.85
C PRO A 95 -7.25 6.22 -9.80
N SER A 96 -7.94 7.37 -9.83
CA SER A 96 -9.08 7.60 -10.73
C SER A 96 -8.67 7.55 -12.20
N PHE A 97 -7.52 8.15 -12.55
CA PHE A 97 -6.99 8.12 -13.91
C PHE A 97 -6.68 6.68 -14.35
N MET A 98 -5.92 5.93 -13.55
CA MET A 98 -5.50 4.58 -13.90
C MET A 98 -6.66 3.58 -13.87
N GLY A 99 -7.61 3.76 -12.96
CA GLY A 99 -8.84 2.97 -12.87
C GLY A 99 -9.94 3.36 -13.85
N GLY A 100 -9.66 4.25 -14.80
CA GLY A 100 -10.62 4.65 -15.83
C GLY A 100 -11.87 5.38 -15.32
N GLY A 101 -11.81 5.97 -14.12
CA GLY A 101 -12.92 6.69 -13.49
C GLY A 101 -13.26 6.25 -12.07
N LEU A 102 -12.58 5.23 -11.51
CA LEU A 102 -12.85 4.79 -10.13
C LEU A 102 -12.80 5.95 -9.14
N ALA A 103 -13.66 5.93 -8.14
CA ALA A 103 -13.64 6.89 -7.05
C ALA A 103 -12.72 6.42 -5.92
N VAL A 104 -12.22 7.40 -5.16
CA VAL A 104 -11.69 7.18 -3.82
C VAL A 104 -12.64 7.83 -2.82
N LEU A 105 -13.29 7.01 -2.00
CA LEU A 105 -14.23 7.46 -0.97
C LEU A 105 -13.49 7.63 0.36
N GLY A 106 -13.34 8.88 0.80
CA GLY A 106 -12.74 9.21 2.09
C GLY A 106 -13.64 8.84 3.26
N LEU A 107 -13.11 8.02 4.17
CA LEU A 107 -13.74 7.67 5.44
C LEU A 107 -13.05 8.43 6.59
N PRO A 108 -13.82 8.91 7.59
CA PRO A 108 -13.27 9.61 8.73
C PRO A 108 -12.53 8.64 9.67
N GLY A 109 -11.69 9.23 10.53
CA GLY A 109 -10.91 8.47 11.47
C GLY A 109 -9.91 9.32 12.25
N ALA A 110 -9.47 8.83 13.40
CA ALA A 110 -8.49 9.53 14.21
C ALA A 110 -7.06 9.15 13.78
N SER A 111 -6.20 10.15 13.59
CA SER A 111 -4.78 9.96 13.31
C SER A 111 -4.48 9.10 12.07
N GLY A 112 -5.31 9.21 11.03
CA GLY A 112 -5.12 8.44 9.80
C GLY A 112 -5.65 7.00 9.88
N ARG A 113 -6.29 6.64 11.00
CA ARG A 113 -6.90 5.33 11.19
C ARG A 113 -8.40 5.38 10.98
N ILE A 114 -8.90 4.66 9.99
CA ILE A 114 -10.33 4.60 9.65
C ILE A 114 -11.15 4.17 10.86
N ASP A 115 -12.24 4.88 11.14
CA ASP A 115 -13.23 4.49 12.14
C ASP A 115 -13.97 3.21 11.68
N PRO A 116 -13.92 2.11 12.45
CA PRO A 116 -14.66 0.89 12.12
C PRO A 116 -16.17 1.09 11.93
N ALA A 117 -16.78 2.05 12.64
CA ALA A 117 -18.18 2.37 12.48
C ALA A 117 -18.45 3.03 11.12
N ALA A 118 -17.57 3.94 10.69
CA ALA A 118 -17.66 4.57 9.38
C ALA A 118 -17.50 3.56 8.24
N LEU A 119 -16.54 2.63 8.36
CA LEU A 119 -16.40 1.54 7.39
C LEU A 119 -17.66 0.67 7.34
N SER A 120 -18.19 0.29 8.51
CA SER A 120 -19.38 -0.57 8.57
C SER A 120 -20.61 0.13 7.96
N ALA A 121 -20.77 1.43 8.19
CA ALA A 121 -21.83 2.23 7.60
C ALA A 121 -21.69 2.34 6.08
N ALA A 122 -20.48 2.58 5.56
CA ALA A 122 -20.23 2.67 4.13
C ALA A 122 -20.48 1.33 3.42
N VAL A 123 -20.05 0.22 4.03
CA VAL A 123 -20.34 -1.14 3.54
C VAL A 123 -21.84 -1.44 3.54
N ALA A 124 -22.57 -1.00 4.57
CA ALA A 124 -24.00 -1.27 4.70
C ALA A 124 -24.87 -0.49 3.70
N GLN A 125 -24.36 0.57 3.07
CA GLN A 125 -25.10 1.28 2.01
C GLN A 125 -25.38 0.38 0.80
N GLY A 126 -24.51 -0.60 0.54
CA GLY A 126 -24.67 -1.54 -0.58
C GLY A 126 -24.54 -0.88 -1.95
N ASP A 127 -24.99 -1.61 -2.98
CA ASP A 127 -24.94 -1.12 -4.36
C ASP A 127 -26.03 -0.08 -4.62
N ASP A 128 -25.67 1.02 -5.28
CA ASP A 128 -26.58 2.09 -5.69
C ASP A 128 -26.30 2.50 -7.14
N ALA A 129 -27.36 2.65 -7.96
CA ALA A 129 -27.22 2.97 -9.37
C ALA A 129 -26.74 4.41 -9.68
N HIS A 130 -26.78 5.30 -8.69
CA HIS A 130 -26.42 6.71 -8.81
C HIS A 130 -25.08 7.04 -8.14
N HIS A 131 -24.51 6.10 -7.39
CA HIS A 131 -23.23 6.27 -6.68
C HIS A 131 -22.24 5.17 -7.04
N GLN A 132 -20.95 5.48 -6.96
CA GLN A 132 -19.91 4.47 -7.14
C GLN A 132 -19.90 3.56 -5.93
N SER A 133 -20.32 2.31 -6.13
CA SER A 133 -20.49 1.34 -5.05
C SER A 133 -19.13 0.87 -4.52
N PRO A 134 -18.95 0.66 -3.20
CA PRO A 134 -17.69 0.20 -2.65
C PRO A 134 -17.26 -1.14 -3.24
N ALA A 135 -16.02 -1.23 -3.73
CA ALA A 135 -15.42 -2.47 -4.25
C ALA A 135 -14.15 -2.89 -3.50
N ALA A 136 -13.48 -1.93 -2.84
CA ALA A 136 -12.27 -2.21 -2.10
C ALA A 136 -12.06 -1.28 -0.90
N LEU A 137 -11.22 -1.72 0.02
CA LEU A 137 -10.69 -0.94 1.13
C LEU A 137 -9.18 -0.76 0.97
N SER A 138 -8.70 0.47 1.03
CA SER A 138 -7.28 0.85 1.08
C SER A 138 -6.93 1.37 2.47
N LEU A 139 -5.92 0.78 3.09
CA LEU A 139 -5.39 1.17 4.41
C LEU A 139 -3.94 1.62 4.28
N THR A 140 -3.51 2.66 4.98
CA THR A 140 -2.09 3.06 5.01
C THR A 140 -1.47 2.63 6.33
N ASP A 141 -0.36 1.90 6.33
CA ASP A 141 0.34 1.50 7.56
C ASP A 141 1.88 1.51 7.40
N ALA A 142 2.64 2.34 8.11
CA ALA A 142 2.20 3.39 9.04
C ALA A 142 1.44 4.52 8.31
N THR A 143 0.45 5.11 8.99
CA THR A 143 -0.43 6.15 8.44
C THR A 143 0.34 7.42 8.04
N GLU A 144 -0.32 8.32 7.33
CA GLU A 144 0.21 9.63 6.91
C GLU A 144 0.61 10.51 8.09
N TYR A 145 0.09 10.22 9.29
CA TYR A 145 0.45 10.88 10.54
C TYR A 145 1.45 10.10 11.40
N GLY A 146 2.08 9.06 10.84
CA GLY A 146 3.10 8.26 11.51
C GLY A 146 2.56 7.34 12.61
N THR A 147 1.25 7.07 12.63
CA THR A 147 0.68 6.10 13.57
C THR A 147 0.58 4.72 12.94
N VAL A 148 0.55 3.69 13.77
CA VAL A 148 0.43 2.30 13.31
C VAL A 148 -0.90 1.74 13.80
N TYR A 149 -1.57 0.95 12.97
CA TYR A 149 -2.78 0.27 13.41
C TYR A 149 -2.44 -0.80 14.46
N PRO A 150 -3.13 -0.85 15.60
CA PRO A 150 -3.06 -2.03 16.45
C PRO A 150 -3.47 -3.28 15.64
N PRO A 151 -2.78 -4.43 15.76
CA PRO A 151 -3.05 -5.61 14.94
C PRO A 151 -4.53 -6.02 14.93
N GLU A 152 -5.18 -6.04 16.09
CA GLU A 152 -6.60 -6.38 16.20
C GLU A 152 -7.53 -5.38 15.51
N ALA A 153 -7.15 -4.09 15.49
CA ALA A 153 -7.92 -3.06 14.80
C ALA A 153 -7.78 -3.20 13.28
N LEU A 154 -6.55 -3.43 12.80
CA LEU A 154 -6.26 -3.69 11.39
C LEU A 154 -7.03 -4.92 10.90
N GLU A 155 -6.92 -6.04 11.62
CA GLU A 155 -7.62 -7.28 11.30
C GLU A 155 -9.15 -7.12 11.25
N ARG A 156 -9.71 -6.29 12.14
CA ARG A 156 -11.15 -6.03 12.18
C ARG A 156 -11.61 -5.32 10.92
N LEU A 157 -10.89 -4.30 10.48
CA LEU A 157 -11.19 -3.56 9.25
C LEU A 157 -11.10 -4.47 8.02
N ILE A 158 -10.02 -5.26 7.93
CA ILE A 158 -9.82 -6.22 6.83
C ILE A 158 -10.94 -7.27 6.82
N ARG A 159 -11.31 -7.83 7.99
CA ARG A 159 -12.41 -8.80 8.10
C ARG A 159 -13.75 -8.20 7.70
N THR A 160 -14.05 -6.96 8.10
CA THR A 160 -15.29 -6.26 7.68
C THR A 160 -15.35 -6.11 6.17
N ALA A 161 -14.27 -5.62 5.54
CA ALA A 161 -14.22 -5.46 4.08
C ALA A 161 -14.38 -6.80 3.35
N LYS A 162 -13.63 -7.83 3.76
CA LYS A 162 -13.72 -9.17 3.16
C LYS A 162 -15.06 -9.85 3.38
N GLY A 163 -15.67 -9.68 4.55
CA GLY A 163 -17.00 -10.19 4.86
C GLY A 163 -18.07 -9.64 3.93
N ALA A 164 -17.86 -8.44 3.41
CA ALA A 164 -18.70 -7.81 2.39
C ALA A 164 -18.25 -8.09 0.94
N GLY A 165 -17.27 -8.98 0.73
CA GLY A 165 -16.77 -9.34 -0.61
C GLY A 165 -15.81 -8.32 -1.23
N LEU A 166 -15.38 -7.30 -0.48
CA LEU A 166 -14.52 -6.24 -0.99
C LEU A 166 -13.05 -6.67 -1.12
N GLY A 167 -12.35 -6.09 -2.10
CA GLY A 167 -10.90 -6.10 -2.17
C GLY A 167 -10.26 -5.39 -0.98
N VAL A 168 -9.03 -5.77 -0.65
CA VAL A 168 -8.24 -5.10 0.38
C VAL A 168 -6.87 -4.79 -0.19
N HIS A 169 -6.45 -3.55 0.02
CA HIS A 169 -5.16 -2.96 -0.32
C HIS A 169 -4.55 -2.36 0.94
N ILE A 170 -3.24 -2.49 1.10
CA ILE A 170 -2.48 -1.77 2.14
C ILE A 170 -1.40 -0.96 1.45
N ASP A 171 -1.45 0.37 1.57
CA ASP A 171 -0.36 1.28 1.23
C ASP A 171 0.74 1.17 2.30
N GLY A 172 1.80 0.45 1.93
CA GLY A 172 2.96 0.21 2.76
C GLY A 172 4.12 1.18 2.52
N ALA A 173 3.89 2.43 2.12
CA ALA A 173 4.97 3.43 1.93
C ALA A 173 5.96 3.50 3.10
N ARG A 174 5.46 3.29 4.33
CA ARG A 174 6.24 3.28 5.57
C ARG A 174 6.12 1.96 6.32
N LEU A 175 6.04 0.85 5.58
CA LEU A 175 5.84 -0.46 6.16
C LEU A 175 7.00 -0.88 7.07
N ALA A 176 8.24 -0.51 6.72
CA ALA A 176 9.40 -0.74 7.59
C ALA A 176 9.23 -0.08 8.98
N ASN A 177 8.64 1.11 9.04
CA ASN A 177 8.34 1.80 10.31
C ASN A 177 7.25 1.08 11.09
N ALA A 178 6.21 0.59 10.41
CA ALA A 178 5.15 -0.21 11.06
C ALA A 178 5.70 -1.51 11.64
N VAL A 179 6.58 -2.20 10.90
CA VAL A 179 7.26 -3.42 11.37
C VAL A 179 8.13 -3.13 12.58
N ALA A 180 8.92 -2.06 12.55
CA ALA A 180 9.72 -1.62 13.69
C ALA A 180 8.86 -1.29 14.92
N ALA A 181 7.62 -0.84 14.72
CA ALA A 181 6.64 -0.58 15.77
C ALA A 181 5.86 -1.83 16.23
N GLY A 182 6.14 -3.01 15.68
CA GLY A 182 5.58 -4.28 16.12
C GLY A 182 4.56 -4.94 15.18
N LEU A 183 4.36 -4.42 13.96
CA LEU A 183 3.57 -5.12 12.95
C LEU A 183 4.28 -6.42 12.50
N ASP A 184 3.60 -7.55 12.64
CA ASP A 184 4.05 -8.82 12.06
C ASP A 184 3.59 -8.93 10.60
N LEU A 185 4.51 -8.81 9.64
CA LEU A 185 4.20 -8.94 8.21
C LEU A 185 3.54 -10.27 7.86
N LYS A 186 3.92 -11.36 8.54
CA LYS A 186 3.37 -12.69 8.28
C LYS A 186 1.92 -12.80 8.73
N SER A 187 1.51 -11.98 9.70
CA SER A 187 0.12 -11.91 10.11
C SER A 187 -0.76 -11.42 8.96
N LEU A 188 -0.30 -10.47 8.14
CA LEU A 188 -1.04 -9.94 7.01
C LEU A 188 -1.41 -11.04 5.99
N GLY A 189 -0.48 -11.95 5.70
CA GLY A 189 -0.71 -13.09 4.80
C GLY A 189 -1.85 -13.99 5.27
N ARG A 190 -2.06 -14.11 6.59
CA ARG A 190 -3.10 -14.96 7.21
C ARG A 190 -4.49 -14.32 7.20
N VAL A 191 -4.59 -13.00 7.14
CA VAL A 191 -5.88 -12.28 7.08
C VAL A 191 -6.46 -12.27 5.65
N GLY A 192 -5.65 -12.66 4.65
CA GLY A 192 -6.04 -12.98 3.28
C GLY A 192 -6.45 -11.77 2.44
N PHE A 193 -5.60 -10.74 2.37
CA PHE A 193 -5.74 -9.69 1.37
C PHE A 193 -5.66 -10.27 -0.06
N LYS A 194 -6.30 -9.63 -1.04
CA LYS A 194 -6.13 -9.98 -2.47
C LYS A 194 -4.90 -9.31 -3.08
N THR A 195 -4.56 -8.12 -2.61
CA THR A 195 -3.41 -7.34 -3.09
C THR A 195 -2.78 -6.61 -1.91
N LEU A 196 -1.49 -6.81 -1.66
CA LEU A 196 -0.70 -6.00 -0.72
C LEU A 196 0.28 -5.18 -1.54
N LEU A 197 0.30 -3.87 -1.31
CA LEU A 197 1.30 -3.01 -1.89
C LEU A 197 2.45 -2.85 -0.90
N PHE A 198 3.57 -3.46 -1.26
CA PHE A 198 4.82 -3.33 -0.53
C PHE A 198 5.67 -2.26 -1.21
N THR A 199 5.59 -1.01 -0.75
CA THR A 199 6.50 0.04 -1.21
C THR A 199 7.80 -0.07 -0.43
N VAL A 200 8.89 -0.46 -1.11
CA VAL A 200 10.24 -0.33 -0.54
C VAL A 200 10.72 1.10 -0.77
N LEU A 201 10.40 2.00 0.15
CA LEU A 201 11.15 3.25 0.28
C LEU A 201 12.48 2.91 0.97
N VAL A 202 13.55 2.82 0.19
CA VAL A 202 14.91 2.65 0.71
C VAL A 202 15.42 3.99 1.20
N SER A 203 14.90 4.47 2.34
CA SER A 203 15.55 5.55 3.10
C SER A 203 16.29 4.93 4.28
N ALA A 204 17.55 5.35 4.47
CA ALA A 204 18.33 4.93 5.62
C ALA A 204 17.69 5.51 6.89
N ILE A 205 17.14 4.64 7.74
CA ILE A 205 16.92 4.99 9.15
C ILE A 205 18.30 4.87 9.80
N ALA A 206 18.96 6.02 10.00
CA ALA A 206 20.14 6.15 10.83
C ALA A 206 19.75 6.41 12.29
#